data_AF-A0A521ZWH0-F1
#
_entry.id   AF-A0A521ZWH0-F1
#
_cell.length_a   1.000
_cell.length_b   1.000
_cell.length_c   1.000
_cell.angle_alpha   90.00
_cell.angle_beta   90.00
_cell.angle_gamma   90.00
#
_symmetry.space_group_name_H-M   'P 1'
#
loop_
_entity.id
_entity.type
_entity.pdbx_description
1 polymer ?
#
loop_
_entity_poly.entity_id
_entity_poly.type
_entity_poly.pdbx_seq_one_letter_code
_entity_poly.pdbx_strand_id
1 'polypeptide(L)'
;MGTFKVISKEIKEQVLARIKNDGATVTQVAKDAGISTKTVYNWLTKGATPNGEVLENRRLKKEVEGLYALVGKLTAELEKTKKKNIAW
;
A
#
# COMPACT_ATOMS: atom_id res chain seq x y z
N MET A 1 20.64 21.21 -19.89
CA MET A 1 19.83 19.99 -19.65
C MET A 1 20.54 19.16 -18.60
N GLY A 2 19.87 18.82 -17.49
CA GLY A 2 20.46 17.93 -16.49
C GLY A 2 20.49 16.50 -17.02
N THR A 3 21.66 15.87 -16.99
CA THR A 3 21.84 14.49 -17.43
C THR A 3 21.16 13.54 -16.43
N PHE A 4 20.10 12.85 -16.85
CA PHE A 4 19.43 11.85 -16.02
C PHE A 4 20.23 10.56 -16.03
N LYS A 5 20.89 10.24 -14.91
CA LYS A 5 21.56 8.95 -14.72
C LYS A 5 20.50 7.90 -14.35
N VAL A 6 20.20 7.01 -15.30
CA VAL A 6 19.32 5.85 -15.04
C VAL A 6 20.11 4.85 -14.19
N ILE A 7 19.55 4.48 -13.04
CA ILE A 7 20.16 3.52 -12.11
C ILE A 7 19.43 2.19 -12.26
N SER A 8 20.19 1.09 -12.33
CA SER A 8 19.61 -0.25 -12.46
C SER A 8 18.80 -0.66 -11.23
N LYS A 9 17.88 -1.60 -11.43
CA LYS A 9 17.02 -2.12 -10.36
C LYS A 9 17.84 -2.86 -9.31
N GLU A 10 18.87 -3.60 -9.71
CA GLU A 10 19.77 -4.31 -8.78
C GLU A 10 20.46 -3.34 -7.81
N ILE A 11 21.01 -2.22 -8.31
CA ILE A 11 21.69 -1.25 -7.45
C ILE A 11 20.71 -0.63 -6.45
N LYS A 12 19.50 -0.30 -6.91
CA LYS A 12 18.44 0.22 -6.03
C LYS A 12 18.09 -0.79 -4.92
N GLU A 13 17.94 -2.06 -5.26
CA GLU A 13 17.60 -3.11 -4.29
C GLU A 13 18.74 -3.34 -3.29
N GLN A 14 20.00 -3.38 -3.75
CA GLN A 14 21.18 -3.51 -2.90
C GLN A 14 21.31 -2.34 -1.91
N VAL A 15 21.11 -1.11 -2.39
CA VAL A 15 21.12 0.12 -1.56
C VAL A 15 20.05 0.04 -0.47
N LEU A 16 18.82 -0.35 -0.82
CA LEU A 16 17.72 -0.47 0.14
C LEU A 16 17.95 -1.60 1.16
N ALA A 17 18.53 -2.72 0.73
CA ALA A 17 18.86 -3.84 1.60
C ALA A 17 19.92 -3.46 2.64
N ARG A 18 21.00 -2.78 2.22
CA ARG A 18 22.04 -2.27 3.12
C ARG A 18 21.52 -1.33 4.19
N ILE A 19 20.56 -0.47 3.82
CA ILE A 19 19.96 0.48 4.77
C ILE A 19 19.07 -0.25 5.78
N LYS A 20 18.28 -1.25 5.33
CA LYS A 20 17.34 -1.97 6.19
C LYS A 20 17.98 -3.05 7.06
N ASN A 21 18.91 -3.81 6.50
CA ASN A 21 19.47 -5.02 7.13
C ASN A 21 20.79 -4.75 7.84
N ASP A 22 21.65 -3.92 7.25
CA ASP A 22 23.02 -3.69 7.74
C ASP A 22 23.12 -2.42 8.60
N GLY A 23 22.02 -1.67 8.77
CA GLY A 23 21.98 -0.43 9.55
C GLY A 23 22.83 0.70 8.95
N ALA A 24 23.23 0.59 7.68
CA ALA A 24 24.10 1.57 7.03
C ALA A 24 23.38 2.91 6.84
N THR A 25 24.08 4.02 7.07
CA THR A 25 23.50 5.36 6.91
C THR A 25 23.24 5.68 5.43
N VAL A 26 22.15 6.41 5.17
CA VAL A 26 21.79 6.87 3.82
C VAL A 26 22.95 7.59 3.14
N THR A 27 23.71 8.40 3.88
CA THR A 27 24.86 9.15 3.37
C THR A 27 25.99 8.24 2.91
N GLN A 28 26.31 7.20 3.69
CA GLN A 28 27.36 6.25 3.34
C GLN A 28 26.98 5.45 2.09
N VAL A 29 25.78 4.88 2.07
CA VAL A 29 25.32 4.04 0.96
C VAL A 29 25.16 4.87 -0.32
N ALA A 30 24.70 6.12 -0.22
CA ALA A 30 24.62 7.02 -1.36
C ALA A 30 26.00 7.34 -1.95
N LYS A 31 27.00 7.55 -1.09
CA LYS A 31 28.39 7.80 -1.51
C LYS A 31 28.98 6.57 -2.20
N ASP A 32 28.83 5.38 -1.61
CA ASP A 32 29.34 4.12 -2.14
C ASP A 32 28.75 3.78 -3.51
N ALA A 33 27.45 4.03 -3.69
CA ALA A 33 26.76 3.77 -4.96
C ALA A 33 26.87 4.93 -5.98
N GLY A 34 27.49 6.05 -5.62
CA GLY A 34 27.64 7.22 -6.49
C GLY A 34 26.29 7.84 -6.90
N ILE A 35 25.36 7.91 -5.95
CA ILE A 35 24.00 8.43 -6.13
C ILE A 35 23.71 9.55 -5.13
N SER A 36 22.79 10.45 -5.48
CA SER A 36 22.42 11.52 -4.55
C SER A 36 21.66 10.95 -3.34
N THR A 37 21.91 11.48 -2.15
CA THR A 37 21.16 11.13 -0.94
C THR A 37 19.65 11.38 -1.11
N LYS A 38 19.28 12.45 -1.84
CA LYS A 38 17.89 12.76 -2.21
C LYS A 38 17.23 11.61 -3.00
N THR A 39 17.97 10.97 -3.90
CA THR A 39 17.48 9.81 -4.66
C THR A 39 17.19 8.63 -3.74
N VAL A 40 18.07 8.37 -2.78
CA VAL A 40 17.91 7.29 -1.80
C VAL A 40 16.69 7.55 -0.91
N TYR A 41 16.54 8.76 -0.38
CA TYR A 41 15.34 9.13 0.37
C TYR A 41 14.08 8.95 -0.44
N ASN A 42 14.05 9.40 -1.70
CA ASN A 42 12.90 9.19 -2.60
C ASN A 42 12.57 7.71 -2.79
N TRP A 43 13.56 6.81 -2.83
CA TRP A 43 13.33 5.37 -2.91
C TRP A 43 12.79 4.78 -1.62
N LEU A 44 13.27 5.25 -0.46
CA LEU A 44 12.75 4.85 0.84
C LEU A 44 11.29 5.28 0.99
N THR A 45 10.93 6.50 0.61
CA THR A 45 9.55 6.99 0.67
C THR A 45 8.64 6.22 -0.29
N LYS A 46 9.08 5.98 -1.54
CA LYS A 46 8.31 5.23 -2.53
C LYS A 46 8.21 3.73 -2.22
N GLY A 47 9.22 3.17 -1.54
CA GLY A 47 9.21 1.79 -1.07
C GLY A 47 8.40 1.58 0.22
N ALA A 48 8.11 2.66 0.96
CA ALA A 48 7.25 2.63 2.15
C ALA A 48 5.75 2.54 1.83
N THR A 49 5.36 2.80 0.57
CA THR A 49 4.00 2.54 0.07
C THR A 49 4.07 1.44 -0.97
N PRO A 50 3.86 0.17 -0.62
CA PRO A 50 3.68 -0.87 -1.62
C PRO A 50 2.44 -0.51 -2.43
N ASN A 51 2.61 -0.21 -3.72
CA ASN A 51 1.48 0.10 -4.59
C ASN A 51 0.40 -1.02 -4.57
N GLY A 52 0.78 -2.26 -4.22
CA GLY A 52 -0.13 -3.37 -3.99
C GLY A 52 -1.02 -3.21 -2.75
N GLU A 53 -0.52 -2.64 -1.65
CA GLU A 53 -1.32 -2.39 -0.44
C GLU A 53 -2.45 -1.39 -0.71
N VAL A 54 -2.24 -0.41 -1.60
CA VAL A 54 -3.27 0.58 -1.94
C VAL A 54 -4.40 -0.04 -2.76
N LEU A 55 -4.09 -0.94 -3.69
CA LEU A 55 -5.09 -1.63 -4.51
C LEU A 55 -5.86 -2.66 -3.67
N GLU A 56 -5.14 -3.42 -2.85
CA GLU A 56 -5.73 -4.43 -1.98
C GLU A 56 -6.62 -3.78 -0.90
N ASN A 57 -6.18 -2.69 -0.26
CA ASN A 57 -7.04 -1.93 0.65
C ASN A 57 -8.31 -1.40 -0.03
N ARG A 58 -8.23 -0.99 -1.30
CA ARG A 58 -9.40 -0.57 -2.07
C ARG A 58 -10.34 -1.73 -2.37
N ARG A 59 -9.81 -2.90 -2.73
CA ARG A 59 -10.60 -4.13 -2.94
C ARG A 59 -11.32 -4.52 -1.65
N LEU A 60 -10.59 -4.60 -0.54
CA LEU A 60 -11.12 -4.94 0.78
C LEU A 60 -12.22 -3.98 1.23
N LYS A 61 -12.05 -2.66 1.03
CA LYS A 61 -13.10 -1.68 1.35
C LYS A 61 -14.38 -1.91 0.56
N LYS A 62 -14.28 -2.20 -0.75
CA LYS A 62 -15.46 -2.51 -1.58
C LYS A 62 -16.16 -3.79 -1.14
N GLU A 63 -15.40 -4.81 -0.74
CA GLU A 63 -15.98 -6.06 -0.22
C GLU A 63 -16.72 -5.84 1.09
N VAL A 64 -16.15 -5.07 2.01
CA VAL A 64 -16.80 -4.69 3.26
C VAL A 64 -18.10 -3.92 3.00
N GLU A 65 -18.09 -2.96 2.08
CA GLU A 65 -19.29 -2.19 1.70
C GLU A 65 -20.39 -3.09 1.10
N GLY A 66 -20.02 -4.02 0.20
CA GLY A 66 -20.96 -4.99 -0.37
C GLY A 66 -21.58 -5.92 0.68
N LEU A 67 -20.78 -6.38 1.64
CA LEU A 67 -21.27 -7.21 2.75
C LEU A 67 -22.25 -6.45 3.64
N TYR A 68 -21.95 -5.21 4.01
CA TYR A 68 -22.87 -4.38 4.80
C TYR A 68 -24.19 -4.13 4.06
N ALA A 69 -24.14 -3.89 2.75
CA ALA A 69 -25.35 -3.71 1.94
C ALA A 69 -26.22 -4.98 1.90
N LEU A 70 -25.60 -6.16 1.79
CA LEU A 70 -26.31 -7.44 1.81
C LEU A 70 -26.96 -7.69 3.18
N VAL A 71 -26.22 -7.48 4.27
CA VAL A 71 -26.72 -7.63 5.64
C VAL A 71 -27.90 -6.68 5.88
N GLY A 72 -27.80 -5.43 5.42
CA GLY A 72 -28.88 -4.45 5.54
C GLY A 72 -30.16 -4.90 4.82
N LYS A 73 -30.04 -5.42 3.59
CA LYS A 73 -31.19 -5.97 2.84
C LYS A 73 -31.85 -7.15 3.56
N LEU A 74 -31.05 -8.12 3.99
CA LEU A 74 -31.54 -9.31 4.71
C LEU A 74 -32.24 -8.92 6.02
N THR A 75 -31.69 -7.96 6.75
CA THR A 75 -32.29 -7.47 8.01
C THR A 75 -33.64 -6.80 7.74
N ALA A 76 -33.74 -5.97 6.71
CA ALA A 76 -35.00 -5.32 6.34
C ALA A 76 -36.07 -6.33 5.88
N GLU A 77 -35.69 -7.39 5.16
CA GLU A 77 -36.60 -8.47 4.77
C GLU A 77 -37.07 -9.29 5.98
N LEU A 78 -36.18 -9.58 6.93
CA LEU A 78 -36.53 -10.23 8.20
C LEU A 78 -37.52 -9.39 9.03
N GLU A 79 -37.36 -8.06 9.07
CA GLU A 79 -38.31 -7.19 9.75
C GLU A 79 -39.69 -7.18 9.07
N LYS A 80 -39.72 -7.12 7.73
CA LYS A 80 -40.97 -7.16 6.96
C LYS A 80 -41.72 -8.47 7.18
N THR A 81 -41.01 -9.61 7.15
CA THR A 81 -41.61 -10.93 7.38
C THR A 81 -42.12 -11.08 8.81
N LYS A 82 -41.38 -10.60 9.81
CA LYS A 82 -41.85 -10.54 11.20
C LYS A 82 -43.12 -9.69 11.33
N LYS A 83 -43.14 -8.46 10.81
CA LYS A 83 -44.32 -7.57 10.86
C LYS A 83 -45.55 -8.19 10.18
N LYS A 84 -45.36 -8.88 9.06
CA LYS A 84 -46.45 -9.57 8.34
C LYS A 84 -47.05 -10.73 9.15
N ASN A 85 -46.23 -11.46 9.91
CA ASN A 85 -46.70 -12.56 10.77
C ASN A 85 -47.40 -12.09 12.06
N ILE A 86 -47.21 -10.84 12.49
CA ILE A 86 -47.84 -10.28 13.69
C ILE A 86 -49.17 -9.58 13.35
N ALA A 87 -49.43 -9.27 12.08
CA ALA A 87 -50.61 -8.54 11.61
C ALA A 87 -51.81 -9.44 11.24
N TRP A 88 -52.05 -10.50 12.02
CA TRP A 88 -53.25 -11.34 11.96
C TRP A 88 -54.04 -11.23 13.26
#